data_AF-A0A354M5S8-F1
#
_entry.id   AF-A0A354M5S8-F1
#
_cell.length_a   1.000
_cell.length_b   1.000
_cell.length_c   1.000
_cell.angle_alpha   90.00
_cell.angle_beta   90.00
_cell.angle_gamma   90.00
#
_symmetry.space_group_name_H-M   'P 1'
#
loop_
_entity.id
_entity.type
_entity.pdbx_description
1 polymer ?
#
loop_
_entity_poly.entity_id
_entity_poly.type
_entity_poly.pdbx_seq_one_letter_code
_entity_poly.pdbx_strand_id
1 'polypeptide(L)'
;MIAAATFSTSVEISATEKNFYSVEKFADLEILRYKVPGFEDLTPKQKELVYYLSQAALQGRDILYDQNGKWNLAIRRTLEAVYTQYKGDRNSKDFKALEKYLKQVWFANGIHHHYSTDKFKPEFSQNFFVQAVSSIPAQSLPLKKGGSIKDLLNDITPVMFNPKIMTKRVNQTEGEDLVATSAGNYYDGVTQAEAEAFYNNMKNPADPTPISYGLNSRLVKRNGKIQEQVYKVGGRYSEALEKVVYWLEKAAAVAENDQQKAVIEKLISYNKSGDLKEFDEYAILWVGDLNSDIDFVNGFTETYGDPLGMKASWEALVNFKNKEASRRTEIISNNAQWFESNSPVDNRFKKENVKGVSAKVITAAILGGDSYPSTAIGINLPNSNWIRHDHGSKSVTIENITDAYDKAAQGNGFAEEFVWSDTERNWIEKYGFQADNLHTDLHEC
;
A
#
# COMPACT_ATOMS: atom_id res chain seq x y z
N MET A 1 39.59 9.97 42.69
CA MET A 1 38.50 10.78 42.10
C MET A 1 38.73 10.89 40.61
N ILE A 2 38.07 10.06 39.82
CA ILE A 2 37.92 10.28 38.38
C ILE A 2 36.41 10.18 38.16
N ALA A 3 35.81 11.33 37.85
CA ALA A 3 34.38 11.49 37.69
C ALA A 3 33.93 10.71 36.45
N ALA A 4 32.97 9.80 36.64
CA ALA A 4 32.20 9.23 35.55
C ALA A 4 31.29 10.32 35.00
N ALA A 5 31.56 10.77 33.77
CA ALA A 5 30.66 11.63 33.02
C ALA A 5 29.42 10.82 32.66
N THR A 6 28.32 11.09 33.35
CA THR A 6 26.98 10.63 32.98
C THR A 6 26.57 11.34 31.68
N PHE A 7 26.58 10.61 30.57
CA PHE A 7 25.80 11.00 29.38
C PHE A 7 24.34 10.70 29.66
N SER A 8 23.66 11.63 30.33
CA SER A 8 22.21 11.71 30.38
C SER A 8 21.78 12.69 29.28
N THR A 9 21.46 12.16 28.11
CA THR A 9 20.67 12.88 27.12
C THR A 9 19.32 12.17 27.02
N SER A 10 18.47 12.38 28.03
CA SER A 10 17.02 12.27 27.85
C SER A 10 16.63 13.40 26.90
N VAL A 11 16.48 13.09 25.62
CA VAL A 11 15.91 14.05 24.67
C VAL A 11 14.40 14.02 24.92
N GLU A 12 13.95 14.85 25.88
CA GLU A 12 12.54 15.24 25.92
C GLU A 12 12.19 15.82 24.55
N ILE A 13 11.32 15.13 23.82
CA ILE A 13 10.80 15.65 22.56
C ILE A 13 10.01 16.91 22.89
N SER A 14 10.44 18.03 22.31
CA SER A 14 9.71 19.29 22.48
C SER A 14 8.26 19.11 22.02
N ALA A 15 7.30 19.79 22.65
CA ALA A 15 5.91 19.81 22.19
C ALA A 15 5.78 20.14 20.69
N THR A 16 6.74 20.89 20.16
CA THR A 16 6.89 21.26 18.75
C THR A 16 7.20 20.07 17.83
N GLU A 17 8.00 19.10 18.28
CA GLU A 17 8.30 17.88 17.53
C GLU A 17 7.16 16.85 17.62
N LYS A 18 6.47 16.73 18.76
CA LYS A 18 5.27 15.89 18.85
C LYS A 18 4.13 16.39 17.94
N ASN A 19 3.98 17.71 17.85
CA ASN A 19 3.07 18.37 16.91
C ASN A 19 3.48 18.22 15.43
N PHE A 20 4.72 17.79 15.16
CA PHE A 20 5.09 17.39 13.81
C PHE A 20 4.42 16.06 13.47
N TYR A 21 4.70 14.97 14.17
CA TYR A 21 4.27 13.63 13.74
C TYR A 21 2.75 13.42 13.70
N SER A 22 1.97 13.99 14.62
CA SER A 22 0.49 13.90 14.59
C SER A 22 -0.12 15.02 13.75
N VAL A 23 -1.03 14.70 12.83
CA VAL A 23 -1.67 15.66 11.90
C VAL A 23 -3.13 15.91 12.28
N GLU A 24 -3.94 14.87 12.32
CA GLU A 24 -5.38 14.98 12.62
C GLU A 24 -5.92 13.64 13.12
N LYS A 25 -6.97 13.68 13.97
CA LYS A 25 -7.77 12.51 14.35
C LYS A 25 -9.21 12.71 13.91
N PHE A 26 -9.79 11.69 13.27
CA PHE A 26 -11.20 11.66 12.91
C PHE A 26 -11.70 10.22 12.85
N ALA A 27 -12.98 10.01 13.19
CA ALA A 27 -13.52 8.67 13.35
C ALA A 27 -12.59 7.81 14.26
N ASP A 28 -12.15 6.66 13.77
CA ASP A 28 -11.23 5.71 14.38
C ASP A 28 -9.80 5.79 13.80
N LEU A 29 -9.48 6.90 13.12
CA LEU A 29 -8.24 7.09 12.37
C LEU A 29 -7.40 8.24 12.95
N GLU A 30 -6.09 8.02 13.00
CA GLU A 30 -5.08 9.06 13.25
C GLU A 30 -4.19 9.20 12.03
N ILE A 31 -4.08 10.42 11.50
CA ILE A 31 -3.17 10.76 10.42
C ILE A 31 -1.84 11.17 11.02
N LEU A 32 -0.80 10.45 10.63
CA LEU A 32 0.57 10.76 11.00
C LEU A 32 1.35 11.31 9.80
N ARG A 33 2.51 11.92 10.06
CA ARG A 33 3.52 12.26 9.06
C ARG A 33 4.87 11.69 9.46
N TYR A 34 5.72 11.43 8.48
CA TYR A 34 7.09 10.95 8.69
C TYR A 34 8.10 11.94 8.10
N LYS A 35 9.34 11.93 8.64
CA LYS A 35 10.49 12.62 8.06
C LYS A 35 11.14 11.73 7.01
N VAL A 36 11.93 12.32 6.10
CA VAL A 36 12.70 11.58 5.08
C VAL A 36 14.21 11.79 5.33
N PRO A 37 14.76 11.27 6.45
CA PRO A 37 16.16 11.50 6.83
C PRO A 37 17.14 10.98 5.77
N GLY A 38 18.22 11.73 5.54
CA GLY A 38 19.25 11.39 4.55
C GLY A 38 18.91 11.81 3.11
N PHE A 39 17.71 12.35 2.85
CA PHE A 39 17.36 12.86 1.53
C PHE A 39 18.27 14.02 1.09
N GLU A 40 18.63 14.91 2.01
CA GLU A 40 19.50 16.07 1.72
C GLU A 40 20.92 15.65 1.31
N ASP A 41 21.38 14.49 1.75
CA ASP A 41 22.72 13.95 1.46
C ASP A 41 22.80 13.27 0.08
N LEU A 42 21.66 12.96 -0.55
CA LEU A 42 21.62 12.40 -1.89
C LEU A 42 22.21 13.37 -2.92
N THR A 43 22.90 12.81 -3.91
CA THR A 43 23.40 13.59 -5.05
C THR A 43 22.24 14.21 -5.85
N PRO A 44 22.46 15.29 -6.62
CA PRO A 44 21.40 15.86 -7.46
C PRO A 44 20.73 14.85 -8.39
N LYS A 45 21.51 13.94 -8.99
CA LYS A 45 21.00 12.89 -9.89
C LYS A 45 20.13 11.87 -9.14
N GLN A 46 20.54 11.48 -7.92
CA GLN A 46 19.75 10.60 -7.05
C GLN A 46 18.43 11.26 -6.61
N LYS A 47 18.45 12.55 -6.25
CA LYS A 47 17.22 13.30 -5.93
C LYS A 47 16.27 13.38 -7.13
N GLU A 48 16.81 13.56 -8.33
CA GLU A 48 16.03 13.55 -9.57
C GLU A 48 15.41 12.16 -9.83
N LEU A 49 16.16 11.07 -9.61
CA LEU A 49 15.62 9.71 -9.69
C LEU A 49 14.48 9.49 -8.67
N VAL A 50 14.69 9.82 -7.39
CA VAL A 50 13.66 9.73 -6.34
C VAL A 50 12.42 10.54 -6.73
N TYR A 51 12.60 11.75 -7.26
CA TYR A 51 11.50 12.59 -7.72
C TYR A 51 10.69 11.91 -8.84
N TYR A 52 11.33 11.41 -9.89
CA TYR A 52 10.63 10.75 -11.00
C TYR A 52 9.91 9.47 -10.56
N LEU A 53 10.55 8.64 -9.74
CA LEU A 53 9.91 7.44 -9.16
C LEU A 53 8.73 7.84 -8.27
N SER A 54 8.85 8.91 -7.49
CA SER A 54 7.77 9.41 -6.64
C SER A 54 6.59 9.92 -7.45
N GLN A 55 6.87 10.63 -8.55
CA GLN A 55 5.84 11.06 -9.48
C GLN A 55 5.11 9.87 -10.11
N ALA A 56 5.81 8.79 -10.47
CA ALA A 56 5.22 7.55 -10.95
C ALA A 56 4.32 6.90 -9.88
N ALA A 57 4.76 6.87 -8.62
CA ALA A 57 3.99 6.34 -7.49
C ALA A 57 2.65 7.07 -7.28
N LEU A 58 2.62 8.39 -7.47
CA LEU A 58 1.41 9.19 -7.26
C LEU A 58 0.35 8.99 -8.36
N GLN A 59 0.74 8.55 -9.57
CA GLN A 59 -0.22 8.39 -10.68
C GLN A 59 -1.15 7.19 -10.52
N GLY A 60 -0.79 6.21 -9.70
CA GLY A 60 -1.58 4.99 -9.52
C GLY A 60 -2.71 5.08 -8.50
N ARG A 61 -2.88 6.22 -7.79
CA ARG A 61 -3.95 6.39 -6.78
C ARG A 61 -5.34 6.01 -7.31
N ASP A 62 -5.72 6.51 -8.48
CA ASP A 62 -7.05 6.26 -9.03
C ASP A 62 -7.26 4.80 -9.47
N ILE A 63 -6.19 4.04 -9.74
CA ILE A 63 -6.24 2.60 -10.03
C ILE A 63 -6.80 1.87 -8.81
N LEU A 64 -6.21 2.10 -7.63
CA LEU A 64 -6.63 1.42 -6.40
C LEU A 64 -8.08 1.75 -6.02
N TYR A 65 -8.51 3.01 -6.15
CA TYR A 65 -9.90 3.37 -5.87
C TYR A 65 -10.86 2.54 -6.72
N ASP A 66 -10.58 2.42 -8.02
CA ASP A 66 -11.42 1.63 -8.92
C ASP A 66 -11.32 0.12 -8.66
N GLN A 67 -10.14 -0.41 -8.29
CA GLN A 67 -9.96 -1.80 -7.85
C GLN A 67 -10.78 -2.11 -6.59
N ASN A 68 -10.81 -1.20 -5.61
CA ASN A 68 -11.56 -1.37 -4.36
C ASN A 68 -13.09 -1.26 -4.56
N GLY A 69 -13.57 -0.86 -5.73
CA GLY A 69 -15.01 -0.79 -6.02
C GLY A 69 -15.34 0.11 -7.20
N LYS A 70 -16.19 -0.41 -8.10
CA LYS A 70 -16.56 0.25 -9.38
C LYS A 70 -17.20 1.64 -9.26
N TRP A 71 -17.70 2.00 -8.07
CA TRP A 71 -18.34 3.29 -7.80
C TRP A 71 -17.45 4.26 -7.01
N ASN A 72 -16.30 3.82 -6.50
CA ASN A 72 -15.47 4.61 -5.59
C ASN A 72 -14.99 5.92 -6.22
N LEU A 73 -14.54 5.90 -7.49
CA LEU A 73 -14.12 7.13 -8.18
C LEU A 73 -15.28 8.12 -8.35
N ALA A 74 -16.48 7.64 -8.70
CA ALA A 74 -17.66 8.49 -8.85
C ALA A 74 -18.09 9.09 -7.49
N ILE A 75 -18.12 8.27 -6.44
CA ILE A 75 -18.46 8.71 -5.08
C ILE A 75 -17.44 9.72 -4.57
N ARG A 76 -16.14 9.39 -4.63
CA ARG A 76 -15.05 10.27 -4.18
C ARG A 76 -15.10 11.62 -4.88
N ARG A 77 -15.12 11.65 -6.22
CA ARG A 77 -15.13 12.89 -7.00
C ARG A 77 -16.39 13.73 -6.75
N THR A 78 -17.54 13.09 -6.50
CA THR A 78 -18.78 13.79 -6.12
C THR A 78 -18.66 14.43 -4.75
N LEU A 79 -18.16 13.70 -3.75
CA LEU A 79 -17.93 14.23 -2.40
C LEU A 79 -16.88 15.34 -2.40
N GLU A 80 -15.78 15.18 -3.15
CA GLU A 80 -14.74 16.21 -3.35
C GLU A 80 -15.33 17.49 -3.96
N ALA A 81 -16.18 17.36 -4.99
CA ALA A 81 -16.85 18.49 -5.61
C ALA A 81 -17.80 19.21 -4.64
N VAL A 82 -18.60 18.46 -3.87
CA VAL A 82 -19.45 19.03 -2.81
C VAL A 82 -18.59 19.73 -1.76
N TYR A 83 -17.57 19.06 -1.22
CA TYR A 83 -16.72 19.61 -0.16
C TYR A 83 -16.05 20.95 -0.55
N THR A 84 -15.59 21.06 -1.79
CA THR A 84 -14.89 22.24 -2.29
C THR A 84 -15.82 23.37 -2.73
N GLN A 85 -17.04 23.06 -3.18
CA GLN A 85 -17.93 24.05 -3.80
C GLN A 85 -19.19 24.38 -2.99
N TYR A 86 -19.53 23.60 -1.96
CA TYR A 86 -20.72 23.82 -1.14
C TYR A 86 -20.73 25.23 -0.51
N LYS A 87 -21.84 25.95 -0.73
CA LYS A 87 -22.06 27.33 -0.25
C LYS A 87 -23.00 27.43 0.94
N GLY A 88 -23.59 26.31 1.38
CA GLY A 88 -24.43 26.28 2.57
C GLY A 88 -23.62 26.31 3.87
N ASP A 89 -24.30 26.08 4.99
CA ASP A 89 -23.65 26.08 6.31
C ASP A 89 -22.71 24.89 6.51
N ARG A 90 -21.39 25.17 6.53
CA ARG A 90 -20.33 24.18 6.79
C ARG A 90 -20.21 23.78 8.26
N ASN A 91 -20.87 24.51 9.16
CA ASN A 91 -20.91 24.15 10.58
C ASN A 91 -22.06 23.20 10.92
N SER A 92 -22.99 22.97 9.97
CA SER A 92 -24.10 22.04 10.13
C SER A 92 -23.62 20.62 10.43
N LYS A 93 -24.43 19.86 11.18
CA LYS A 93 -24.13 18.46 11.52
C LYS A 93 -23.93 17.60 10.27
N ASP A 94 -24.78 17.80 9.26
CA ASP A 94 -24.70 17.07 7.99
C ASP A 94 -23.40 17.36 7.22
N PHE A 95 -22.98 18.62 7.12
CA PHE A 95 -21.73 18.94 6.41
C PHE A 95 -20.50 18.38 7.12
N LYS A 96 -20.43 18.50 8.46
CA LYS A 96 -19.34 17.89 9.24
C LYS A 96 -19.31 16.36 9.12
N ALA A 97 -20.48 15.72 9.08
CA ALA A 97 -20.58 14.28 8.84
C ALA A 97 -20.14 13.89 7.42
N LEU A 98 -20.45 14.71 6.40
CA LEU A 98 -19.96 14.51 5.03
C LEU A 98 -18.44 14.68 4.95
N GLU A 99 -17.87 15.69 5.60
CA GLU A 99 -16.42 15.89 5.68
C GLU A 99 -15.74 14.68 6.34
N LYS A 100 -16.26 14.20 7.47
CA LYS A 100 -15.76 12.98 8.13
C LYS A 100 -15.81 11.77 7.19
N TYR A 101 -16.94 11.55 6.52
CA TYR A 101 -17.09 10.43 5.58
C TYR A 101 -16.13 10.54 4.39
N LEU A 102 -15.94 11.74 3.82
CA LEU A 102 -14.96 11.98 2.76
C LEU A 102 -13.54 11.67 3.22
N LYS A 103 -13.17 12.06 4.44
CA LYS A 103 -11.86 11.73 5.04
C LYS A 103 -11.68 10.21 5.21
N GLN A 104 -12.72 9.49 5.65
CA GLN A 104 -12.70 8.02 5.68
C GLN A 104 -12.53 7.41 4.28
N VAL A 105 -13.23 7.95 3.27
CA VAL A 105 -13.09 7.52 1.87
C VAL A 105 -11.68 7.78 1.33
N TRP A 106 -11.09 8.91 1.68
CA TRP A 106 -9.72 9.23 1.32
C TRP A 106 -8.72 8.27 1.95
N PHE A 107 -8.90 7.98 3.24
CA PHE A 107 -8.00 7.10 3.99
C PHE A 107 -8.09 5.65 3.54
N ALA A 108 -9.29 5.14 3.27
CA ALA A 108 -9.47 3.73 2.95
C ALA A 108 -9.43 3.42 1.44
N ASN A 109 -9.13 4.42 0.61
CA ASN A 109 -9.13 4.30 -0.85
C ASN A 109 -10.44 3.72 -1.41
N GLY A 110 -11.58 4.07 -0.80
CA GLY A 110 -12.90 3.50 -1.11
C GLY A 110 -13.92 3.72 0.00
N ILE A 111 -15.14 3.19 -0.18
CA ILE A 111 -16.24 3.37 0.78
C ILE A 111 -16.31 2.31 1.89
N HIS A 112 -15.25 1.52 2.05
CA HIS A 112 -15.16 0.41 2.99
C HIS A 112 -13.99 0.63 3.94
N HIS A 113 -14.13 0.18 5.18
CA HIS A 113 -13.09 0.25 6.18
C HIS A 113 -11.84 -0.50 5.72
N HIS A 114 -10.67 0.15 5.75
CA HIS A 114 -9.41 -0.39 5.24
C HIS A 114 -9.02 -1.73 5.89
N TYR A 115 -9.30 -1.89 7.20
CA TYR A 115 -9.02 -3.09 7.97
C TYR A 115 -10.19 -4.12 7.96
N SER A 116 -11.34 -3.80 8.57
CA SER A 116 -12.47 -4.76 8.68
C SER A 116 -13.17 -5.07 7.34
N THR A 117 -12.92 -4.27 6.30
CA THR A 117 -13.58 -4.33 4.98
C THR A 117 -15.06 -3.97 4.96
N ASP A 118 -15.67 -3.62 6.10
CA ASP A 118 -17.10 -3.27 6.17
C ASP A 118 -17.37 -1.91 5.52
N LYS A 119 -18.52 -1.77 4.87
CA LYS A 119 -18.91 -0.49 4.27
C LYS A 119 -19.16 0.58 5.32
N PHE A 120 -18.63 1.78 5.11
CA PHE A 120 -18.92 2.93 5.96
C PHE A 120 -20.41 3.32 5.89
N LYS A 121 -20.97 3.68 7.04
CA LYS A 121 -22.32 4.23 7.14
C LYS A 121 -22.26 5.77 7.12
N PRO A 122 -22.87 6.45 6.13
CA PRO A 122 -23.00 7.90 6.16
C PRO A 122 -23.79 8.37 7.41
N GLU A 123 -23.27 9.39 8.09
CA GLU A 123 -23.93 10.03 9.25
C GLU A 123 -24.67 11.32 8.89
N PHE A 124 -24.64 11.70 7.60
CA PHE A 124 -25.45 12.79 7.05
C PHE A 124 -26.69 12.23 6.37
N SER A 125 -27.75 13.02 6.27
CA SER A 125 -28.98 12.57 5.63
C SER A 125 -28.83 12.42 4.11
N GLN A 126 -29.50 11.42 3.54
CA GLN A 126 -29.58 11.25 2.08
C GLN A 126 -30.17 12.50 1.40
N ASN A 127 -31.16 13.14 2.02
CA ASN A 127 -31.78 14.36 1.50
C ASN A 127 -30.76 15.51 1.43
N PHE A 128 -29.98 15.73 2.50
CA PHE A 128 -28.88 16.70 2.48
C PHE A 128 -27.91 16.42 1.34
N PHE A 129 -27.46 15.16 1.18
CA PHE A 129 -26.52 14.78 0.13
C PHE A 129 -27.05 15.10 -1.27
N VAL A 130 -28.29 14.69 -1.56
CA VAL A 130 -28.95 14.96 -2.86
C VAL A 130 -29.07 16.46 -3.12
N GLN A 131 -29.46 17.25 -2.12
CA GLN A 131 -29.56 18.70 -2.23
C GLN A 131 -28.18 19.36 -2.45
N ALA A 132 -27.17 18.94 -1.69
CA ALA A 132 -25.81 19.46 -1.81
C ALA A 132 -25.20 19.18 -3.19
N VAL A 133 -25.37 17.96 -3.71
CA VAL A 133 -24.93 17.59 -5.07
C VAL A 133 -25.70 18.38 -6.13
N SER A 134 -27.01 18.56 -5.97
CA SER A 134 -27.84 19.32 -6.93
C SER A 134 -27.58 20.82 -6.88
N SER A 135 -26.95 21.32 -5.81
CA SER A 135 -26.63 22.74 -5.63
C SER A 135 -25.36 23.21 -6.36
N ILE A 136 -24.54 22.28 -6.84
CA ILE A 136 -23.27 22.59 -7.51
C ILE A 136 -23.34 22.39 -9.04
N PRO A 137 -22.49 23.06 -9.83
CA PRO A 137 -22.50 22.96 -11.28
C PRO A 137 -22.27 21.53 -11.79
N ALA A 138 -23.03 21.12 -12.80
CA ALA A 138 -22.93 19.79 -13.42
C ALA A 138 -21.52 19.47 -13.95
N GLN A 139 -20.79 20.49 -14.41
CA GLN A 139 -19.42 20.38 -14.93
C GLN A 139 -18.41 20.01 -13.85
N SER A 140 -18.73 20.24 -12.57
CA SER A 140 -17.90 19.87 -11.42
C SER A 140 -18.08 18.40 -11.01
N LEU A 141 -19.08 17.71 -11.56
CA LEU A 141 -19.46 16.36 -11.18
C LEU A 141 -18.95 15.32 -12.18
N PRO A 142 -18.66 14.08 -11.73
CA PRO A 142 -18.16 13.01 -12.59
C PRO A 142 -19.30 12.38 -13.42
N LEU A 143 -19.95 13.18 -14.25
CA LEU A 143 -21.06 12.73 -15.09
C LEU A 143 -20.56 11.86 -16.23
N LYS A 144 -21.25 10.74 -16.48
CA LYS A 144 -21.06 9.95 -17.70
C LYS A 144 -21.36 10.81 -18.93
N LYS A 145 -20.74 10.51 -20.07
CA LYS A 145 -20.98 11.24 -21.33
C LYS A 145 -22.48 11.26 -21.66
N GLY A 146 -23.07 12.46 -21.71
CA GLY A 146 -24.51 12.66 -21.95
C GLY A 146 -25.42 12.37 -20.74
N GLY A 147 -24.86 12.05 -19.58
CA GLY A 147 -25.60 11.81 -18.33
C GLY A 147 -25.92 13.08 -17.56
N SER A 148 -26.90 12.99 -16.68
CA SER A 148 -27.37 14.08 -15.81
C SER A 148 -26.94 13.89 -14.35
N ILE A 149 -27.08 14.94 -13.53
CA ILE A 149 -26.91 14.85 -12.07
C ILE A 149 -27.84 13.78 -11.47
N LYS A 150 -29.05 13.66 -12.01
CA LYS A 150 -30.03 12.66 -11.58
C LYS A 150 -29.53 11.23 -11.83
N ASP A 151 -28.90 10.98 -12.98
CA ASP A 151 -28.36 9.66 -13.31
C ASP A 151 -27.20 9.30 -12.36
N LEU A 152 -26.31 10.25 -12.09
CA LEU A 152 -25.23 10.07 -11.11
C LEU A 152 -25.79 9.73 -9.72
N LEU A 153 -26.77 10.50 -9.23
CA LEU A 153 -27.40 10.25 -7.93
C LEU A 153 -28.12 8.89 -7.87
N ASN A 154 -28.82 8.50 -8.94
CA ASN A 154 -29.46 7.18 -9.04
C ASN A 154 -28.45 6.04 -8.92
N ASP A 155 -27.25 6.22 -9.48
CA ASP A 155 -26.17 5.23 -9.43
C ASP A 155 -25.54 5.15 -8.02
N ILE A 156 -25.17 6.28 -7.42
CA ILE A 156 -24.32 6.28 -6.22
C ILE A 156 -25.08 6.32 -4.90
N THR A 157 -26.28 6.91 -4.86
CA THR A 157 -27.05 7.05 -3.61
C THR A 157 -27.44 5.70 -3.01
N PRO A 158 -27.95 4.71 -3.77
CA PRO A 158 -28.22 3.38 -3.21
C PRO A 158 -26.95 2.72 -2.66
N VAL A 159 -25.81 2.87 -3.35
CA VAL A 159 -24.53 2.30 -2.94
C VAL A 159 -24.06 2.88 -1.61
N MET A 160 -24.17 4.20 -1.42
CA MET A 160 -23.75 4.87 -0.19
C MET A 160 -24.70 4.61 0.99
N PHE A 161 -26.02 4.65 0.77
CA PHE A 161 -27.00 4.72 1.86
C PHE A 161 -27.73 3.40 2.17
N ASN A 162 -27.82 2.46 1.22
CA ASN A 162 -28.45 1.17 1.49
C ASN A 162 -27.44 0.22 2.16
N PRO A 163 -27.62 -0.17 3.44
CA PRO A 163 -26.66 -1.01 4.14
C PRO A 163 -26.54 -2.43 3.56
N LYS A 164 -27.45 -2.86 2.68
CA LYS A 164 -27.46 -4.20 2.08
C LYS A 164 -26.73 -4.30 0.74
N ILE A 165 -26.28 -3.18 0.17
CA ILE A 165 -25.56 -3.15 -1.12
C ILE A 165 -24.07 -3.03 -0.85
N MET A 166 -23.24 -3.89 -1.47
CA MET A 166 -21.77 -3.82 -1.34
C MET A 166 -21.33 -3.76 0.13
N THR A 167 -21.83 -4.67 0.96
CA THR A 167 -21.64 -4.68 2.42
C THR A 167 -20.18 -4.78 2.84
N LYS A 168 -19.39 -5.59 2.14
CA LYS A 168 -17.97 -5.81 2.41
C LYS A 168 -17.13 -5.59 1.15
N ARG A 169 -15.93 -5.02 1.30
CA ARG A 169 -14.94 -4.92 0.22
C ARG A 169 -14.46 -6.31 -0.20
N VAL A 170 -14.09 -7.12 0.79
CA VAL A 170 -13.61 -8.49 0.63
C VAL A 170 -14.42 -9.37 1.58
N ASN A 171 -15.10 -10.37 1.05
CA ASN A 171 -15.83 -11.34 1.84
C ASN A 171 -15.04 -12.65 1.92
N GLN A 172 -15.08 -13.29 3.09
CA GLN A 172 -14.48 -14.61 3.37
C GLN A 172 -15.45 -15.54 4.10
N THR A 173 -16.75 -15.24 4.08
CA THR A 173 -17.78 -16.07 4.72
C THR A 173 -17.98 -17.38 3.96
N GLU A 174 -17.78 -18.51 4.65
CA GLU A 174 -17.99 -19.84 4.09
C GLU A 174 -19.43 -20.05 3.58
N GLY A 175 -19.57 -20.70 2.43
CA GLY A 175 -20.87 -21.00 1.83
C GLY A 175 -21.48 -19.88 0.98
N GLU A 176 -20.86 -18.70 0.94
CA GLU A 176 -21.24 -17.61 0.03
C GLU A 176 -20.37 -17.63 -1.24
N ASP A 177 -20.90 -17.12 -2.36
CA ASP A 177 -20.06 -16.80 -3.53
C ASP A 177 -19.24 -15.56 -3.21
N LEU A 178 -17.95 -15.75 -2.92
CA LEU A 178 -17.07 -14.70 -2.44
C LEU A 178 -16.81 -13.62 -3.50
N VAL A 179 -16.89 -13.97 -4.78
CA VAL A 179 -16.77 -13.02 -5.90
C VAL A 179 -18.00 -12.13 -5.97
N ALA A 180 -19.20 -12.71 -5.91
CA ALA A 180 -20.44 -11.96 -6.03
C ALA A 180 -20.76 -11.11 -4.79
N THR A 181 -20.29 -11.52 -3.62
CA THR A 181 -20.57 -10.86 -2.34
C THR A 181 -19.47 -9.88 -1.91
N SER A 182 -18.32 -9.85 -2.61
CA SER A 182 -17.28 -8.84 -2.43
C SER A 182 -17.52 -7.61 -3.31
N ALA A 183 -17.32 -6.42 -2.75
CA ALA A 183 -17.49 -5.16 -3.46
C ALA A 183 -16.27 -4.77 -4.32
N GLY A 184 -15.12 -5.43 -4.12
CA GLY A 184 -13.92 -5.28 -4.96
C GLY A 184 -14.21 -5.52 -6.44
N ASN A 185 -13.59 -4.72 -7.31
CA ASN A 185 -13.88 -4.65 -8.74
C ASN A 185 -12.89 -5.48 -9.58
N TYR A 186 -12.45 -6.60 -9.02
CA TYR A 186 -11.55 -7.57 -9.67
C TYR A 186 -12.27 -8.53 -10.61
N TYR A 187 -13.59 -8.66 -10.43
CA TYR A 187 -14.48 -9.50 -11.22
C TYR A 187 -15.74 -8.72 -11.58
N ASP A 188 -16.29 -8.95 -12.77
CA ASP A 188 -17.55 -8.31 -13.18
C ASP A 188 -18.43 -9.24 -14.03
N GLY A 189 -19.55 -9.65 -13.45
CA GLY A 189 -20.50 -10.58 -14.07
C GLY A 189 -20.04 -12.04 -14.10
N VAL A 190 -19.06 -12.40 -13.28
CA VAL A 190 -18.48 -13.75 -13.15
C VAL A 190 -18.80 -14.28 -11.75
N THR A 191 -19.12 -15.57 -11.63
CA THR A 191 -19.27 -16.24 -10.32
C THR A 191 -17.93 -16.74 -9.79
N GLN A 192 -17.85 -17.07 -8.50
CA GLN A 192 -16.64 -17.66 -7.93
C GLN A 192 -16.21 -18.93 -8.67
N ALA A 193 -17.15 -19.87 -8.89
CA ALA A 193 -16.86 -21.13 -9.57
C ALA A 193 -16.37 -20.93 -11.00
N GLU A 194 -16.91 -19.93 -11.71
CA GLU A 194 -16.46 -19.58 -13.06
C GLU A 194 -15.04 -19.01 -13.07
N ALA A 195 -14.70 -18.16 -12.10
CA ALA A 195 -13.37 -17.59 -11.95
C ALA A 195 -12.33 -18.67 -11.62
N GLU A 196 -12.61 -19.53 -10.64
CA GLU A 196 -11.74 -20.64 -10.25
C GLU A 196 -11.50 -21.60 -11.43
N ALA A 197 -12.58 -22.00 -12.13
CA ALA A 197 -12.47 -22.85 -13.30
C ALA A 197 -11.65 -22.20 -14.42
N PHE A 198 -11.82 -20.90 -14.66
CA PHE A 198 -11.08 -20.16 -15.68
C PHE A 198 -9.56 -20.23 -15.44
N TYR A 199 -9.10 -19.93 -14.22
CA TYR A 199 -7.66 -19.97 -13.93
C TYR A 199 -7.11 -21.38 -13.77
N ASN A 200 -7.87 -22.33 -13.22
CA ASN A 200 -7.43 -23.71 -13.12
C ASN A 200 -7.20 -24.36 -14.50
N ASN A 201 -7.97 -23.97 -15.51
CA ASN A 201 -7.77 -24.43 -16.88
C ASN A 201 -6.53 -23.82 -17.58
N MET A 202 -5.99 -22.71 -17.06
CA MET A 202 -4.77 -22.07 -17.60
C MET A 202 -3.49 -22.58 -16.94
N LYS A 203 -3.57 -23.07 -15.69
CA LYS A 203 -2.42 -23.58 -14.96
C LYS A 203 -1.84 -24.81 -15.66
N ASN A 204 -0.53 -24.83 -15.82
CA ASN A 204 0.23 -26.02 -16.17
C ASN A 204 0.97 -26.54 -14.92
N PRO A 205 0.52 -27.63 -14.27
CA PRO A 205 1.17 -28.16 -13.07
C PRO A 205 2.61 -28.64 -13.28
N ALA A 206 3.02 -28.86 -14.53
CA ALA A 206 4.37 -29.29 -14.88
C ALA A 206 5.34 -28.13 -15.17
N ASP A 207 4.85 -26.88 -15.18
CA ASP A 207 5.69 -25.70 -15.37
C ASP A 207 6.46 -25.40 -14.06
N PRO A 208 7.81 -25.48 -14.06
CA PRO A 208 8.60 -25.18 -12.87
C PRO A 208 8.67 -23.68 -12.56
N THR A 209 8.33 -22.82 -13.53
CA THR A 209 8.41 -21.36 -13.43
C THR A 209 7.06 -20.72 -13.81
N PRO A 210 5.97 -21.06 -13.10
CA PRO A 210 4.64 -20.60 -13.49
C PRO A 210 4.50 -19.09 -13.29
N ILE A 211 3.87 -18.44 -14.27
CA ILE A 211 3.46 -17.03 -14.14
C ILE A 211 2.38 -16.86 -13.07
N SER A 212 2.23 -15.64 -12.56
CA SER A 212 1.21 -15.27 -11.58
C SER A 212 -0.17 -15.08 -12.24
N TYR A 213 -0.83 -16.19 -12.63
CA TYR A 213 -2.07 -16.16 -13.43
C TYR A 213 -3.13 -15.16 -12.93
N GLY A 214 -3.44 -14.19 -13.78
CA GLY A 214 -4.47 -13.18 -13.56
C GLY A 214 -4.06 -12.00 -12.68
N LEU A 215 -2.84 -11.95 -12.13
CA LEU A 215 -2.38 -10.92 -11.19
C LEU A 215 -2.77 -9.48 -11.58
N ASN A 216 -2.69 -9.16 -12.87
CA ASN A 216 -2.86 -7.81 -13.42
C ASN A 216 -4.07 -7.68 -14.37
N SER A 217 -5.19 -8.32 -14.05
CA SER A 217 -6.38 -8.24 -14.89
C SER A 217 -7.68 -8.11 -14.09
N ARG A 218 -8.74 -7.60 -14.75
CA ARG A 218 -10.12 -7.79 -14.27
C ARG A 218 -10.76 -8.90 -15.06
N LEU A 219 -11.31 -9.91 -14.40
CA LEU A 219 -12.04 -10.99 -15.08
C LEU A 219 -13.49 -10.55 -15.32
N VAL A 220 -13.92 -10.56 -16.57
CA VAL A 220 -15.26 -10.10 -16.94
C VAL A 220 -16.01 -11.14 -17.76
N LYS A 221 -17.33 -11.21 -17.57
CA LYS A 221 -18.23 -11.94 -18.47
C LYS A 221 -18.98 -10.97 -19.36
N ARG A 222 -18.86 -11.13 -20.67
CA ARG A 222 -19.59 -10.34 -21.67
C ARG A 222 -20.16 -11.25 -22.73
N ASN A 223 -21.46 -11.15 -23.00
CA ASN A 223 -22.16 -11.96 -23.99
C ASN A 223 -21.89 -13.47 -23.82
N GLY A 224 -21.85 -13.96 -22.57
CA GLY A 224 -21.60 -15.35 -22.22
C GLY A 224 -20.13 -15.79 -22.26
N LYS A 225 -19.19 -14.93 -22.69
CA LYS A 225 -17.75 -15.24 -22.72
C LYS A 225 -17.02 -14.60 -21.55
N ILE A 226 -16.20 -15.40 -20.87
CA ILE A 226 -15.29 -14.96 -19.81
C ILE A 226 -13.96 -14.59 -20.43
N GLN A 227 -13.44 -13.41 -20.09
CA GLN A 227 -12.16 -12.92 -20.59
C GLN A 227 -11.53 -11.94 -19.60
N GLU A 228 -10.22 -11.78 -19.70
CA GLU A 228 -9.47 -10.81 -18.93
C GLU A 228 -9.47 -9.42 -19.59
N GLN A 229 -9.63 -8.39 -18.78
CA GLN A 229 -9.31 -7.01 -19.12
C GLN A 229 -7.99 -6.66 -18.45
N VAL A 230 -6.90 -6.92 -19.17
CA VAL A 230 -5.53 -6.72 -18.68
C VAL A 230 -5.25 -5.25 -18.35
N TYR A 231 -4.57 -5.01 -17.24
CA TYR A 231 -4.12 -3.72 -16.76
C TYR A 231 -2.82 -3.35 -17.47
N LYS A 232 -2.91 -2.49 -18.49
CA LYS A 232 -1.77 -2.08 -19.32
C LYS A 232 -2.06 -0.81 -20.12
N VAL A 233 -1.03 -0.23 -20.72
CA VAL A 233 -1.18 0.80 -21.76
C VAL A 233 -1.98 0.24 -22.94
N GLY A 234 -2.97 1.01 -23.40
CA GLY A 234 -3.99 0.59 -24.37
C GLY A 234 -5.06 -0.35 -23.81
N GLY A 235 -4.96 -0.77 -22.55
CA GLY A 235 -5.88 -1.68 -21.87
C GLY A 235 -6.69 -1.01 -20.77
N ARG A 236 -7.06 -1.79 -19.75
CA ARG A 236 -7.71 -1.25 -18.55
C ARG A 236 -6.68 -0.44 -17.75
N TYR A 237 -7.10 0.69 -17.21
CA TYR A 237 -6.25 1.68 -16.51
C TYR A 237 -5.20 2.41 -17.37
N SER A 238 -5.31 2.36 -18.71
CA SER A 238 -4.36 3.02 -19.63
C SER A 238 -4.02 4.47 -19.26
N GLU A 239 -5.01 5.31 -18.93
CA GLU A 239 -4.78 6.73 -18.64
C GLU A 239 -3.81 6.94 -17.46
N ALA A 240 -3.90 6.11 -16.42
CA ALA A 240 -3.00 6.18 -15.28
C ALA A 240 -1.65 5.54 -15.61
N LEU A 241 -1.65 4.37 -16.26
CA LEU A 241 -0.44 3.61 -16.58
C LEU A 241 0.44 4.31 -17.62
N GLU A 242 -0.13 5.07 -18.56
CA GLU A 242 0.63 5.93 -19.48
C GLU A 242 1.42 7.00 -18.72
N LYS A 243 0.83 7.59 -17.66
CA LYS A 243 1.52 8.58 -16.82
C LYS A 243 2.57 7.91 -15.93
N VAL A 244 2.30 6.71 -15.40
CA VAL A 244 3.30 5.90 -14.68
C VAL A 244 4.50 5.64 -15.59
N VAL A 245 4.26 5.11 -16.79
CA VAL A 245 5.30 4.82 -17.80
C VAL A 245 6.10 6.07 -18.15
N TYR A 246 5.45 7.21 -18.40
CA TYR A 246 6.14 8.46 -18.68
C TYR A 246 7.17 8.82 -17.60
N TRP A 247 6.79 8.71 -16.32
CA TRP A 247 7.70 9.02 -15.21
C TRP A 247 8.77 7.96 -15.02
N LEU A 248 8.47 6.68 -15.25
CA LEU A 248 9.47 5.61 -15.26
C LEU A 248 10.50 5.81 -16.38
N GLU A 249 10.09 6.25 -17.56
CA GLU A 249 11.02 6.57 -18.67
C GLU A 249 11.98 7.70 -18.30
N LYS A 250 11.50 8.70 -17.55
CA LYS A 250 12.36 9.75 -16.97
C LYS A 250 13.32 9.19 -15.92
N ALA A 251 12.83 8.33 -15.03
CA ALA A 251 13.65 7.66 -14.01
C ALA A 251 14.77 6.82 -14.63
N ALA A 252 14.50 6.04 -15.68
CA ALA A 252 15.49 5.21 -16.38
C ALA A 252 16.67 6.03 -16.94
N ALA A 253 16.42 7.28 -17.37
CA ALA A 253 17.47 8.17 -17.88
C ALA A 253 18.45 8.64 -16.79
N VAL A 254 18.04 8.61 -15.52
CA VAL A 254 18.83 9.05 -14.37
C VAL A 254 19.12 7.93 -13.37
N ALA A 255 18.96 6.66 -13.80
CA ALA A 255 19.33 5.50 -13.01
C ALA A 255 20.79 5.57 -12.50
N GLU A 256 21.02 4.97 -11.33
CA GLU A 256 22.31 4.95 -10.65
C GLU A 256 23.32 4.05 -11.35
N ASN A 257 22.84 2.97 -11.98
CA ASN A 257 23.64 1.99 -12.70
C ASN A 257 22.80 1.25 -13.75
N ASP A 258 23.46 0.44 -14.59
CA ASP A 258 22.81 -0.29 -15.69
C ASP A 258 21.82 -1.37 -15.21
N GLN A 259 22.05 -1.98 -14.04
CA GLN A 259 21.14 -2.98 -13.48
C GLN A 259 19.81 -2.32 -13.06
N GLN A 260 19.86 -1.23 -12.30
CA GLN A 260 18.68 -0.45 -11.91
C GLN A 260 17.94 0.10 -13.14
N LYS A 261 18.67 0.53 -14.16
CA LYS A 261 18.09 0.93 -15.44
C LYS A 261 17.32 -0.20 -16.10
N ALA A 262 17.91 -1.40 -16.17
CA ALA A 262 17.25 -2.59 -16.74
C ALA A 262 15.99 -2.98 -15.97
N VAL A 263 16.00 -2.85 -14.63
CA VAL A 263 14.80 -3.01 -13.78
C VAL A 263 13.68 -2.07 -14.21
N ILE A 264 13.97 -0.77 -14.31
CA ILE A 264 12.99 0.25 -14.69
C ILE A 264 12.48 0.01 -16.12
N GLU A 265 13.37 -0.30 -17.06
CA GLU A 265 13.01 -0.58 -18.46
C GLU A 265 12.14 -1.84 -18.60
N LYS A 266 12.41 -2.90 -17.84
CA LYS A 266 11.58 -4.11 -17.84
C LYS A 266 10.21 -3.85 -17.22
N LEU A 267 10.14 -3.04 -16.15
CA LEU A 267 8.86 -2.60 -15.59
C LEU A 267 8.05 -1.76 -16.58
N ILE A 268 8.70 -0.88 -17.36
CA ILE A 268 8.04 -0.13 -18.44
C ILE A 268 7.49 -1.10 -19.49
N SER A 269 8.28 -2.09 -19.90
CA SER A 269 7.84 -3.12 -20.86
C SER A 269 6.58 -3.83 -20.37
N TYR A 270 6.59 -4.31 -19.11
CA TYR A 270 5.44 -4.94 -18.48
C TYR A 270 4.20 -4.04 -18.46
N ASN A 271 4.34 -2.77 -18.08
CA ASN A 271 3.20 -1.84 -18.07
C ASN A 271 2.64 -1.56 -19.48
N LYS A 272 3.47 -1.66 -20.53
CA LYS A 272 3.04 -1.51 -21.93
C LYS A 272 2.40 -2.79 -22.46
N SER A 273 2.97 -3.96 -22.19
CA SER A 273 2.57 -5.25 -22.75
C SER A 273 1.43 -5.90 -21.96
N GLY A 274 1.43 -5.73 -20.63
CA GLY A 274 0.64 -6.45 -19.64
C GLY A 274 1.06 -7.92 -19.48
N ASP A 275 2.20 -8.34 -20.01
CA ASP A 275 2.64 -9.74 -20.01
C ASP A 275 3.22 -10.13 -18.65
N LEU A 276 2.61 -11.11 -17.99
CA LEU A 276 3.05 -11.60 -16.68
C LEU A 276 4.42 -12.29 -16.73
N LYS A 277 4.88 -12.75 -17.89
CA LYS A 277 6.25 -13.23 -18.04
C LYS A 277 7.25 -12.09 -17.96
N GLU A 278 6.93 -10.92 -18.52
CA GLU A 278 7.77 -9.72 -18.37
C GLU A 278 7.76 -9.21 -16.92
N PHE A 279 6.68 -9.45 -16.17
CA PHE A 279 6.64 -9.18 -14.72
C PHE A 279 7.59 -10.09 -13.94
N ASP A 280 7.64 -11.39 -14.26
CA ASP A 280 8.59 -12.32 -13.65
C ASP A 280 10.05 -11.92 -14.01
N GLU A 281 10.31 -11.56 -15.27
CA GLU A 281 11.61 -11.04 -15.70
C GLU A 281 12.00 -9.75 -14.96
N TYR A 282 11.05 -8.83 -14.76
CA TYR A 282 11.23 -7.63 -13.94
C TYR A 282 11.61 -8.01 -12.50
N ALA A 283 10.87 -8.94 -11.89
CA ALA A 283 11.09 -9.36 -10.52
C ALA A 283 12.47 -9.99 -10.34
N ILE A 284 12.94 -10.80 -11.29
CA ILE A 284 14.30 -11.38 -11.28
C ILE A 284 15.36 -10.28 -11.36
N LEU A 285 15.22 -9.33 -12.29
CA LEU A 285 16.15 -8.19 -12.40
C LEU A 285 16.16 -7.35 -11.12
N TRP A 286 14.98 -7.13 -10.53
CA TRP A 286 14.80 -6.35 -9.32
C TRP A 286 15.46 -7.02 -8.12
N VAL A 287 15.28 -8.33 -7.93
CA VAL A 287 15.97 -9.10 -6.88
C VAL A 287 17.49 -9.03 -7.07
N GLY A 288 17.97 -9.09 -8.32
CA GLY A 288 19.39 -8.99 -8.64
C GLY A 288 20.03 -7.62 -8.39
N ASP A 289 19.24 -6.54 -8.30
CA ASP A 289 19.75 -5.20 -8.03
C ASP A 289 19.96 -4.95 -6.53
N LEU A 290 21.10 -5.39 -6.00
CA LEU A 290 21.47 -5.25 -4.59
C LEU A 290 22.41 -4.08 -4.30
N ASN A 291 22.93 -3.42 -5.35
CA ASN A 291 23.99 -2.41 -5.23
C ASN A 291 23.47 -0.96 -5.32
N SER A 292 22.23 -0.76 -5.76
CA SER A 292 21.61 0.56 -5.83
C SER A 292 21.27 1.12 -4.44
N ASP A 293 21.54 2.41 -4.23
CA ASP A 293 21.15 3.10 -3.00
C ASP A 293 19.65 3.41 -3.01
N ILE A 294 19.07 3.72 -4.18
CA ILE A 294 17.63 3.95 -4.38
C ILE A 294 16.96 2.67 -4.85
N ASP A 295 15.81 2.36 -4.28
CA ASP A 295 14.97 1.23 -4.70
C ASP A 295 13.49 1.65 -4.69
N PHE A 296 12.65 0.86 -5.34
CA PHE A 296 11.23 1.13 -5.40
C PHE A 296 10.39 -0.11 -5.70
N VAL A 297 9.14 -0.05 -5.27
CA VAL A 297 8.04 -0.91 -5.70
C VAL A 297 7.06 -0.02 -6.47
N ASN A 298 6.57 -0.48 -7.62
CA ASN A 298 5.52 0.19 -8.38
C ASN A 298 4.82 -0.83 -9.28
N GLY A 299 3.63 -1.28 -8.90
CA GLY A 299 2.93 -2.31 -9.65
C GLY A 299 1.78 -2.96 -8.91
N PHE A 300 1.28 -4.05 -9.49
CA PHE A 300 0.25 -4.89 -8.89
C PHE A 300 0.95 -5.97 -8.06
N THR A 301 1.01 -5.80 -6.73
CA THR A 301 1.88 -6.61 -5.85
C THR A 301 1.10 -7.60 -4.99
N GLU A 302 0.23 -7.11 -4.10
CA GLU A 302 -0.38 -7.91 -3.04
C GLU A 302 -1.81 -8.31 -3.36
N THR A 303 -2.17 -9.55 -3.06
CA THR A 303 -3.48 -10.13 -3.45
C THR A 303 -4.54 -10.09 -2.35
N TYR A 304 -4.29 -9.40 -1.22
CA TYR A 304 -5.21 -9.36 -0.09
C TYR A 304 -6.57 -8.70 -0.40
N GLY A 305 -6.60 -7.82 -1.40
CA GLY A 305 -7.83 -7.17 -1.86
C GLY A 305 -8.77 -8.10 -2.65
N ASP A 306 -8.28 -9.25 -3.11
CA ASP A 306 -9.07 -10.23 -3.86
C ASP A 306 -9.58 -11.34 -2.92
N PRO A 307 -10.91 -11.60 -2.85
CA PRO A 307 -11.44 -12.73 -2.07
C PRO A 307 -10.87 -14.10 -2.48
N LEU A 308 -10.40 -14.25 -3.72
CA LEU A 308 -9.77 -15.49 -4.23
C LEU A 308 -8.24 -15.47 -4.16
N GLY A 309 -7.62 -14.35 -3.74
CA GLY A 309 -6.18 -14.21 -3.64
C GLY A 309 -5.42 -14.31 -4.98
N MET A 310 -6.06 -13.97 -6.10
CA MET A 310 -5.46 -14.08 -7.44
C MET A 310 -5.12 -12.74 -8.10
N LYS A 311 -5.80 -11.66 -7.70
CA LYS A 311 -5.66 -10.32 -8.28
C LYS A 311 -4.97 -9.42 -7.30
N ALA A 312 -3.96 -8.69 -7.79
CA ALA A 312 -3.19 -7.81 -6.93
C ALA A 312 -3.71 -6.37 -6.99
N SER A 313 -3.73 -5.73 -5.81
CA SER A 313 -3.91 -4.30 -5.69
C SER A 313 -2.68 -3.57 -6.22
N TRP A 314 -2.89 -2.37 -6.76
CA TRP A 314 -1.80 -1.51 -7.19
C TRP A 314 -1.20 -0.77 -5.99
N GLU A 315 0.11 -0.83 -5.84
CA GLU A 315 0.86 -0.14 -4.78
C GLU A 315 2.18 0.43 -5.29
N ALA A 316 2.73 1.36 -4.51
CA ALA A 316 4.05 1.89 -4.74
C ALA A 316 4.73 2.36 -3.45
N LEU A 317 6.04 2.16 -3.40
CA LEU A 317 6.94 2.67 -2.37
C LEU A 317 8.22 3.10 -3.07
N VAL A 318 8.63 4.35 -2.87
CA VAL A 318 9.97 4.81 -3.28
C VAL A 318 10.81 4.97 -2.03
N ASN A 319 12.02 4.44 -2.04
CA ASN A 319 12.87 4.42 -0.87
C ASN A 319 14.35 4.52 -1.25
N PHE A 320 15.17 4.76 -0.25
CA PHE A 320 16.63 4.64 -0.36
C PHE A 320 17.20 3.97 0.89
N LYS A 321 18.38 3.35 0.74
CA LYS A 321 19.05 2.59 1.80
C LYS A 321 19.41 3.52 2.97
N ASN A 322 18.98 3.16 4.18
CA ASN A 322 19.55 3.72 5.39
C ASN A 322 20.88 3.00 5.68
N LYS A 323 22.00 3.65 5.35
CA LYS A 323 23.34 3.04 5.45
C LYS A 323 23.75 2.71 6.89
N GLU A 324 23.36 3.53 7.86
CA GLU A 324 23.67 3.31 9.27
C GLU A 324 22.87 2.12 9.81
N ALA A 325 21.55 2.14 9.62
CA ALA A 325 20.69 1.08 10.13
C ALA A 325 20.87 -0.24 9.39
N SER A 326 21.18 -0.22 8.09
CA SER A 326 21.48 -1.45 7.32
C SER A 326 22.70 -2.20 7.85
N ARG A 327 23.64 -1.54 8.54
CA ARG A 327 24.76 -2.25 9.19
C ARG A 327 24.27 -3.23 10.25
N ARG A 328 23.15 -2.93 10.92
CA ARG A 328 22.52 -3.81 11.92
C ARG A 328 21.96 -5.06 11.25
N THR A 329 21.21 -4.92 10.15
CA THR A 329 20.65 -6.07 9.41
C THR A 329 21.76 -6.90 8.76
N GLU A 330 22.82 -6.28 8.23
CA GLU A 330 23.98 -7.00 7.70
C GLU A 330 24.66 -7.89 8.76
N ILE A 331 24.76 -7.42 10.01
CA ILE A 331 25.27 -8.25 11.12
C ILE A 331 24.35 -9.44 11.38
N ILE A 332 23.03 -9.23 11.39
CA ILE A 332 22.04 -10.31 11.61
C ILE A 332 22.14 -11.35 10.49
N SER A 333 22.09 -10.93 9.22
CA SER A 333 22.16 -11.81 8.06
C SER A 333 23.48 -12.61 8.01
N ASN A 334 24.60 -11.99 8.36
CA ASN A 334 25.90 -12.69 8.44
C ASN A 334 25.96 -13.74 9.55
N ASN A 335 25.06 -13.67 10.54
CA ASN A 335 24.94 -14.63 11.63
C ASN A 335 23.73 -15.57 11.45
N ALA A 336 23.05 -15.58 10.30
CA ALA A 336 21.86 -16.41 10.06
C ALA A 336 22.07 -17.91 10.40
N GLN A 337 23.22 -18.48 10.00
CA GLN A 337 23.56 -19.86 10.34
C GLN A 337 23.74 -20.08 11.85
N TRP A 338 24.25 -19.09 12.57
CA TRP A 338 24.38 -19.16 14.03
C TRP A 338 23.00 -19.20 14.68
N PHE A 339 22.06 -18.35 14.25
CA PHE A 339 20.68 -18.38 14.74
C PHE A 339 19.99 -19.71 14.45
N GLU A 340 20.09 -20.23 13.23
CA GLU A 340 19.50 -21.52 12.85
C GLU A 340 20.04 -22.67 13.72
N SER A 341 21.36 -22.71 13.91
CA SER A 341 22.04 -23.78 14.66
C SER A 341 21.63 -23.76 16.14
N ASN A 342 21.47 -22.57 16.72
CA ASN A 342 21.12 -22.35 18.14
C ASN A 342 19.61 -22.21 18.36
N SER A 343 18.79 -22.36 17.32
CA SER A 343 17.33 -22.32 17.43
C SER A 343 16.82 -23.41 18.38
N PRO A 344 15.82 -23.13 19.24
CA PRO A 344 15.27 -24.11 20.17
C PRO A 344 14.38 -25.16 19.49
N VAL A 345 14.15 -25.06 18.17
CA VAL A 345 13.39 -26.06 17.42
C VAL A 345 14.12 -27.39 17.35
N ASP A 346 13.35 -28.46 17.15
CA ASP A 346 13.91 -29.80 16.92
C ASP A 346 14.88 -29.78 15.72
N ASN A 347 16.02 -30.47 15.85
CA ASN A 347 17.06 -30.51 14.83
C ASN A 347 16.55 -30.98 13.46
N ARG A 348 15.49 -31.81 13.41
CA ARG A 348 14.90 -32.26 12.14
C ARG A 348 14.25 -31.14 11.32
N PHE A 349 13.98 -29.98 11.92
CA PHE A 349 13.40 -28.82 11.26
C PHE A 349 14.43 -27.75 10.90
N LYS A 350 15.68 -27.91 11.35
CA LYS A 350 16.76 -26.96 11.07
C LYS A 350 17.29 -27.18 9.65
N LYS A 351 17.56 -26.09 8.94
CA LYS A 351 18.27 -26.10 7.66
C LYS A 351 19.76 -26.33 7.89
N GLU A 352 20.34 -27.26 7.15
CA GLU A 352 21.79 -27.52 7.23
C GLU A 352 22.62 -26.31 6.79
N ASN A 353 22.19 -25.63 5.72
CA ASN A 353 22.84 -24.43 5.20
C ASN A 353 21.78 -23.35 4.95
N VAL A 354 21.83 -22.29 5.75
CA VAL A 354 20.99 -21.10 5.54
C VAL A 354 21.76 -20.12 4.67
N LYS A 355 21.16 -19.71 3.56
CA LYS A 355 21.58 -18.51 2.84
C LYS A 355 20.90 -17.33 3.53
N GLY A 356 21.69 -16.35 4.01
CA GLY A 356 21.15 -15.12 4.55
C GLY A 356 20.31 -14.38 3.50
N VAL A 357 19.17 -13.84 3.92
CA VAL A 357 18.34 -12.98 3.07
C VAL A 357 19.05 -11.64 2.88
N SER A 358 18.95 -11.04 1.70
CA SER A 358 19.40 -9.67 1.48
C SER A 358 18.47 -8.71 2.21
N ALA A 359 18.76 -8.49 3.49
CA ALA A 359 18.01 -7.59 4.34
C ALA A 359 18.64 -6.20 4.37
N LYS A 360 17.81 -5.18 4.19
CA LYS A 360 18.24 -3.78 4.30
C LYS A 360 17.21 -2.95 5.05
N VAL A 361 17.70 -1.97 5.80
CA VAL A 361 16.85 -0.93 6.37
C VAL A 361 16.75 0.19 5.35
N ILE A 362 15.53 0.66 5.09
CA ILE A 362 15.24 1.68 4.09
C ILE A 362 14.54 2.88 4.71
N THR A 363 14.70 4.03 4.05
CA THR A 363 13.95 5.25 4.31
C THR A 363 12.92 5.43 3.21
N ALA A 364 11.64 5.40 3.55
CA ALA A 364 10.56 5.70 2.62
C ALA A 364 10.58 7.19 2.24
N ALA A 365 10.66 7.46 0.95
CA ALA A 365 10.57 8.80 0.37
C ALA A 365 9.11 9.16 0.02
N ILE A 366 8.36 8.22 -0.55
CA ILE A 366 6.92 8.38 -0.78
C ILE A 366 6.19 7.05 -0.77
N LEU A 367 4.90 7.10 -0.44
CA LEU A 367 3.96 5.99 -0.45
C LEU A 367 2.87 6.23 -1.49
N GLY A 368 2.41 5.18 -2.16
CA GLY A 368 1.35 5.25 -3.16
C GLY A 368 0.53 3.97 -3.23
N GLY A 369 -0.70 4.08 -3.73
CA GLY A 369 -1.60 2.94 -3.86
C GLY A 369 -1.89 2.29 -2.50
N ASP A 370 -1.80 0.96 -2.42
CA ASP A 370 -2.22 0.20 -1.24
C ASP A 370 -1.25 0.35 -0.05
N SER A 371 -0.10 0.99 -0.28
CA SER A 371 0.81 1.42 0.78
C SER A 371 0.49 2.83 1.32
N TYR A 372 -0.58 3.50 0.89
CA TYR A 372 -0.94 4.86 1.36
C TYR A 372 -2.45 5.04 1.59
N PRO A 373 -2.86 5.73 2.67
CA PRO A 373 -2.05 6.26 3.78
C PRO A 373 -1.77 5.25 4.89
N SER A 374 -2.45 4.10 4.90
CA SER A 374 -2.11 2.98 5.79
C SER A 374 -0.99 2.17 5.13
N THR A 375 0.13 1.98 5.83
CA THR A 375 1.33 1.33 5.28
C THR A 375 1.84 0.25 6.21
N ALA A 376 2.54 -0.74 5.65
CA ALA A 376 3.34 -1.69 6.41
C ALA A 376 4.63 -1.02 6.94
N ILE A 377 5.26 -1.68 7.91
CA ILE A 377 6.59 -1.33 8.45
C ILE A 377 7.71 -2.20 7.86
N GLY A 378 7.35 -3.29 7.17
CA GLY A 378 8.26 -4.21 6.52
C GLY A 378 7.64 -4.79 5.24
N ILE A 379 8.47 -5.16 4.28
CA ILE A 379 8.05 -5.72 2.97
C ILE A 379 9.04 -6.82 2.56
N ASN A 380 8.52 -7.96 2.06
CA ASN A 380 9.33 -9.08 1.61
C ASN A 380 8.88 -9.58 0.22
N LEU A 381 9.62 -9.18 -0.81
CA LEU A 381 9.25 -9.38 -2.22
C LEU A 381 10.36 -10.07 -3.04
N PRO A 382 10.04 -10.67 -4.20
CA PRO A 382 8.70 -10.79 -4.82
C PRO A 382 7.85 -11.88 -4.18
N ASN A 383 6.58 -11.97 -4.59
CA ASN A 383 5.62 -12.98 -4.12
C ASN A 383 5.73 -14.34 -4.85
N SER A 384 6.37 -14.39 -6.02
CA SER A 384 6.53 -15.65 -6.78
C SER A 384 7.50 -16.61 -6.09
N ASN A 385 6.97 -17.75 -5.62
CA ASN A 385 7.75 -18.73 -4.87
C ASN A 385 8.96 -19.29 -5.64
N TRP A 386 8.82 -19.52 -6.94
CA TRP A 386 9.92 -20.07 -7.75
C TRP A 386 11.04 -19.03 -7.91
N ILE A 387 10.69 -17.75 -8.10
CA ILE A 387 11.68 -16.67 -8.17
C ILE A 387 12.41 -16.54 -6.83
N ARG A 388 11.69 -16.59 -5.71
CA ARG A 388 12.29 -16.56 -4.37
C ARG A 388 13.25 -17.73 -4.14
N HIS A 389 12.88 -18.93 -4.60
CA HIS A 389 13.70 -20.13 -4.46
C HIS A 389 14.98 -20.06 -5.31
N ASP A 390 14.86 -19.65 -6.59
CA ASP A 390 15.97 -19.73 -7.55
C ASP A 390 16.85 -18.47 -7.57
N HIS A 391 16.26 -17.30 -7.33
CA HIS A 391 16.91 -15.99 -7.47
C HIS A 391 17.02 -15.22 -6.15
N GLY A 392 16.23 -15.57 -5.14
CA GLY A 392 16.21 -14.92 -3.83
C GLY A 392 15.07 -13.91 -3.67
N SER A 393 15.08 -13.20 -2.53
CA SER A 393 14.12 -12.15 -2.21
C SER A 393 14.82 -10.95 -1.57
N LYS A 394 14.13 -9.81 -1.55
CA LYS A 394 14.52 -8.61 -0.79
C LYS A 394 13.53 -8.45 0.36
N SER A 395 14.08 -8.43 1.56
CA SER A 395 13.34 -8.12 2.79
C SER A 395 13.79 -6.77 3.31
N VAL A 396 12.85 -5.88 3.63
CA VAL A 396 13.16 -4.51 4.02
C VAL A 396 12.37 -4.06 5.24
N THR A 397 13.04 -3.34 6.16
CA THR A 397 12.43 -2.63 7.28
C THR A 397 12.36 -1.13 6.95
N ILE A 398 11.20 -0.49 7.13
CA ILE A 398 10.96 0.92 6.81
C ILE A 398 11.11 1.80 8.06
N GLU A 399 12.34 2.15 8.42
CA GLU A 399 12.65 2.69 9.75
C GLU A 399 12.11 4.10 9.99
N ASN A 400 12.00 4.96 8.97
CA ASN A 400 11.42 6.29 9.18
C ASN A 400 9.90 6.26 9.40
N ILE A 401 9.23 5.15 9.05
CA ILE A 401 7.84 4.90 9.40
C ILE A 401 7.74 4.36 10.83
N THR A 402 8.60 3.43 11.24
CA THR A 402 8.63 2.94 12.63
C THR A 402 8.99 4.06 13.62
N ASP A 403 9.96 4.93 13.27
CA ASP A 403 10.26 6.16 14.02
C ASP A 403 9.03 7.06 14.13
N ALA A 404 8.30 7.29 13.05
CA ALA A 404 7.10 8.12 13.09
C ALA A 404 6.01 7.56 14.02
N TYR A 405 5.83 6.24 14.06
CA TYR A 405 4.91 5.59 15.00
C TYR A 405 5.37 5.75 16.45
N ASP A 406 6.63 5.44 16.76
CA ASP A 406 7.20 5.56 18.11
C ASP A 406 7.09 7.01 18.62
N LYS A 407 7.52 7.98 17.80
CA LYS A 407 7.49 9.41 18.15
C LYS A 407 6.08 9.95 18.35
N ALA A 408 5.10 9.46 17.57
CA ALA A 408 3.70 9.85 17.75
C ALA A 408 3.08 9.23 19.01
N ALA A 409 3.49 8.01 19.39
CA ALA A 409 2.98 7.32 20.56
C ALA A 409 3.55 7.85 21.89
N GLN A 410 4.74 8.43 21.88
CA GLN A 410 5.41 8.93 23.10
C GLN A 410 4.56 9.96 23.86
N GLY A 411 4.31 9.68 25.14
CA GLY A 411 3.53 10.51 26.06
C GLY A 411 2.05 10.67 25.66
N ASN A 412 1.46 9.69 24.96
CA ASN A 412 0.03 9.70 24.60
C ASN A 412 -0.90 9.22 25.74
N GLY A 413 -0.33 8.80 26.89
CA GLY A 413 -1.08 8.29 28.04
C GLY A 413 -1.21 6.76 28.09
N PHE A 414 -0.86 6.04 27.02
CA PHE A 414 -1.05 4.58 26.95
C PHE A 414 -0.12 3.84 27.92
N ALA A 415 1.18 4.15 27.90
CA ALA A 415 2.12 3.53 28.82
C ALA A 415 1.79 3.90 30.27
N GLU A 416 1.33 5.13 30.50
CA GLU A 416 0.93 5.63 31.81
C GLU A 416 -0.25 4.85 32.41
N GLU A 417 -1.20 4.46 31.56
CA GLU A 417 -2.41 3.72 31.94
C GLU A 417 -2.15 2.22 32.11
N PHE A 418 -1.37 1.60 31.22
CA PHE A 418 -1.31 0.13 31.11
C PHE A 418 0.01 -0.51 31.54
N VAL A 419 1.11 0.24 31.65
CA VAL A 419 2.40 -0.32 32.07
C VAL A 419 2.46 -0.39 33.60
N TRP A 420 2.84 -1.57 34.10
CA TRP A 420 2.77 -1.94 35.52
C TRP A 420 3.41 -0.93 36.49
N SER A 421 4.55 -0.33 36.15
CA SER A 421 5.25 0.59 37.04
C SER A 421 6.13 1.60 36.29
N ASP A 422 6.55 2.66 36.98
CA ASP A 422 7.53 3.64 36.47
C ASP A 422 8.85 3.00 36.03
N THR A 423 9.30 1.93 36.69
CA THR A 423 10.52 1.21 36.30
C THR A 423 10.41 0.71 34.86
N GLU A 424 9.29 0.07 34.52
CA GLU A 424 9.12 -0.55 33.20
C GLU A 424 8.85 0.50 32.14
N ARG A 425 8.13 1.58 32.51
CA ARG A 425 7.98 2.76 31.66
C ARG A 425 9.33 3.36 31.28
N ASN A 426 10.21 3.56 32.26
CA ASN A 426 11.55 4.11 32.02
C ASN A 426 12.41 3.18 31.14
N TRP A 427 12.23 1.86 31.23
CA TRP A 427 12.92 0.92 30.32
C TRP A 427 12.37 0.97 28.91
N ILE A 428 11.05 1.04 28.73
CA ILE A 428 10.40 1.19 27.42
C ILE A 428 10.84 2.50 26.77
N GLU A 429 10.84 3.61 27.51
CA GLU A 429 11.28 4.90 26.99
C GLU A 429 12.74 4.87 26.54
N LYS A 430 13.61 4.19 27.29
CA LYS A 430 15.05 4.14 26.99
C LYS A 430 15.42 3.15 25.89
N TYR A 431 14.77 1.99 25.82
CA TYR A 431 15.20 0.87 24.99
C TYR A 431 14.13 0.35 24.02
N GLY A 432 12.86 0.77 24.15
CA GLY A 432 11.73 0.24 23.38
C GLY A 432 11.95 0.34 21.88
N PHE A 433 12.23 1.54 21.37
CA PHE A 433 12.50 1.75 19.94
C PHE A 433 13.64 0.87 19.41
N GLN A 434 14.73 0.73 20.17
CA GLN A 434 15.88 -0.09 19.77
C GLN A 434 15.53 -1.58 19.77
N ALA A 435 14.81 -2.04 20.79
CA ALA A 435 14.36 -3.43 20.92
C ALA A 435 13.35 -3.80 19.83
N ASP A 436 12.40 -2.92 19.52
CA ASP A 436 11.37 -3.13 18.51
C ASP A 436 11.96 -3.19 17.09
N ASN A 437 12.90 -2.29 16.77
CA ASN A 437 13.61 -2.35 15.50
C ASN A 437 14.44 -3.64 15.39
N LEU A 438 15.14 -4.04 16.45
CA LEU A 438 15.90 -5.30 16.46
C LEU A 438 15.00 -6.54 16.33
N HIS A 439 13.85 -6.54 17.01
CA HIS A 439 12.84 -7.59 16.89
C HIS A 439 12.29 -7.67 15.46
N THR A 440 11.96 -6.53 14.87
CA THR A 440 11.47 -6.44 13.49
C THR A 440 12.53 -6.95 12.51
N ASP A 441 13.79 -6.53 12.69
CA ASP A 441 14.90 -7.03 11.87
C ASP A 441 15.03 -8.56 11.99
N LEU A 442 14.93 -9.15 13.19
CA LEU A 442 14.94 -10.61 13.37
C LEU A 442 13.71 -11.33 12.80
N HIS A 443 12.56 -10.65 12.69
CA HIS A 443 11.35 -11.20 12.08
C HIS A 443 11.46 -11.27 10.56
N GLU A 444 12.04 -10.24 9.95
CA GLU A 444 12.07 -10.04 8.50
C GLU A 444 13.32 -10.61 7.80
N CYS A 445 14.47 -10.71 8.51
CA CYS A 445 15.77 -11.13 7.98
C CYS A 445 16.03 -12.63 8.18
#